data_AF-A0A0S8DAK2-F1
#
_entry.id   AF-A0A0S8DAK2-F1
#
_cell.length_a   1.000
_cell.length_b   1.000
_cell.length_c   1.000
_cell.angle_alpha   90.00
_cell.angle_beta   90.00
_cell.angle_gamma   90.00
#
_symmetry.space_group_name_H-M   'P 1'
#
loop_
_entity.id
_entity.type
_entity.pdbx_description
1 polymer ?
#
loop_
_entity_poly.entity_id
_entity_poly.type
_entity_poly.pdbx_seq_one_letter_code
_entity_poly.pdbx_strand_id
1 'polypeptide(L)' 'MSTKTIRLSVDMDIKDHKKLKILADAMGVSLREFILNLLDPILHPEKKPNKETIKAMKDARSRKTIKTKDFHDFCKKLGL' A
#
# COMPACT_ATOMS: atom_id res chain seq x y z
N MET A 1 1.47 -5.41 -22.13
CA MET A 1 2.93 -5.29 -22.19
C MET A 1 3.52 -6.46 -21.42
N SER A 2 4.40 -7.27 -22.02
CA SER A 2 5.03 -8.40 -21.33
C SER A 2 5.99 -7.87 -20.27
N THR A 3 5.63 -8.02 -19.00
CA THR A 3 6.49 -7.65 -17.88
C THR A 3 7.58 -8.70 -17.76
N LYS A 4 8.83 -8.33 -18.07
CA LYS A 4 10.00 -9.18 -17.80
C LYS A 4 10.09 -9.39 -16.30
N THR A 5 9.91 -10.62 -15.84
CA THR A 5 10.03 -11.00 -14.43
C THR A 5 11.31 -11.80 -14.22
N ILE A 6 11.95 -11.58 -13.08
CA ILE A 6 13.15 -12.32 -12.65
C ILE A 6 12.80 -13.03 -11.34
N ARG A 7 13.21 -14.30 -11.22
CA ARG A 7 13.02 -15.09 -9.99
C ARG A 7 14.09 -14.71 -8.97
N LEU A 8 13.65 -14.31 -7.78
CA LEU A 8 14.51 -14.13 -6.60
C LEU A 8 14.39 -15.37 -5.70
N SER A 9 15.53 -15.95 -5.33
CA SER A 9 15.63 -17.02 -4.33
C SER A 9 16.42 -16.50 -3.13
N VAL A 10 15.96 -16.80 -1.92
CA VAL A 10 16.60 -16.35 -0.67
C VAL A 10 16.67 -17.54 0.27
N ASP A 11 17.87 -17.82 0.77
CA ASP A 11 18.08 -18.83 1.81
C ASP A 11 17.74 -18.24 3.18
N MET A 12 17.00 -19.00 3.99
CA MET A 12 16.61 -18.56 5.32
C MET A 12 16.34 -19.73 6.26
N ASP A 13 16.40 -19.47 7.57
CA ASP A 13 16.01 -20.45 8.58
C ASP A 13 14.51 -20.79 8.41
N ILE A 14 14.21 -22.09 8.46
CA ILE A 14 12.87 -22.65 8.44
C ILE A 14 11.96 -21.98 9.49
N LYS A 15 12.50 -21.64 10.66
CA LYS A 15 11.75 -20.97 11.73
C LYS A 15 11.24 -19.60 11.29
N ASP A 16 12.08 -18.81 10.63
CA ASP A 16 11.73 -17.47 10.19
C ASP A 16 10.84 -17.49 8.95
N HIS A 17 11.06 -18.45 8.04
CA HIS A 17 10.14 -18.72 6.93
C HIS A 17 8.72 -19.01 7.43
N LYS A 18 8.58 -19.85 8.47
CA LYS A 18 7.26 -20.15 9.07
C LYS A 18 6.61 -18.91 9.67
N LYS A 19 7.35 -18.07 10.39
CA LYS A 19 6.82 -16.82 10.96
C LYS A 19 6.30 -15.89 9.86
N LEU A 20 7.06 -15.70 8.79
CA LEU A 20 6.64 -14.86 7.66
C LEU A 20 5.39 -15.41 6.99
N LYS A 21 5.30 -16.73 6.82
CA LYS A 21 4.11 -17.36 6.25
C LYS A 21 2.87 -17.10 7.10
N ILE A 22 2.97 -17.25 8.42
CA ILE A 22 1.86 -16.96 9.35
C ILE A 22 1.44 -15.49 9.26
N LEU A 23 2.40 -14.56 9.16
CA LEU A 23 2.10 -13.14 9.01
C LEU A 23 1.39 -12.83 7.69
N ALA A 24 1.83 -13.44 6.59
CA ALA A 24 1.20 -13.29 5.28
C ALA A 24 -0.24 -13.82 5.31
N ASP A 25 -0.45 -15.01 5.88
CA ASP A 25 -1.77 -15.63 6.02
C ASP A 25 -2.70 -14.76 6.89
N ALA A 26 -2.20 -14.21 8.01
CA ALA A 26 -2.96 -13.31 8.87
C ALA A 26 -3.39 -12.00 8.19
N MET A 27 -2.63 -11.57 7.18
CA MET A 27 -2.96 -10.40 6.34
C MET A 27 -3.81 -10.75 5.11
N GLY A 28 -4.13 -12.03 4.91
CA GLY A 28 -4.94 -12.49 3.77
C GLY A 28 -4.22 -12.39 2.42
N VAL A 29 -2.90 -12.39 2.41
CA VAL A 29 -2.07 -12.27 1.20
C VAL A 29 -1.12 -13.45 1.06
N SER A 30 -0.67 -13.73 -0.16
CA SER A 30 0.36 -14.75 -0.37
C SER A 30 1.71 -14.31 0.21
N LEU A 31 2.58 -15.26 0.57
CA LEU A 31 3.94 -14.95 1.03
C LEU A 31 4.74 -14.12 0.01
N ARG A 32 4.52 -14.37 -1.29
CA ARG A 32 5.13 -13.59 -2.37
C ARG A 32 4.67 -12.13 -2.32
N GLU A 33 3.37 -11.89 -2.24
CA GLU A 33 2.82 -10.53 -2.16
C GLU A 33 3.26 -9.83 -0.89
N PHE A 34 3.29 -10.54 0.24
CA PHE A 34 3.79 -10.02 1.51
C PHE A 34 5.22 -9.49 1.38
N ILE A 35 6.12 -10.30 0.81
CA ILE A 35 7.53 -9.91 0.60
C ILE A 35 7.63 -8.74 -0.38
N LEU A 36 6.90 -8.78 -1.50
CA LEU A 36 6.93 -7.69 -2.48
C LEU A 36 6.39 -6.37 -1.89
N ASN A 37 5.32 -6.42 -1.11
CA ASN A 37 4.75 -5.25 -0.43
C ASN A 37 5.70 -4.68 0.62
N LEU A 38 6.48 -5.53 1.28
CA LEU A 38 7.51 -5.10 2.23
C LEU A 38 8.68 -4.40 1.52
N LEU A 39 9.05 -4.87 0.32
CA LEU A 39 10.16 -4.32 -0.46
C LEU A 39 9.77 -3.09 -1.29
N ASP A 40 8.51 -2.96 -1.73
CA ASP A 40 8.05 -1.84 -2.57
C ASP A 40 8.43 -0.45 -2.01
N PRO A 41 8.24 -0.10 -0.72
CA PRO A 41 8.64 1.21 -0.21
C PRO A 41 10.16 1.43 -0.13
N ILE A 42 10.96 0.36 -0.17
CA ILE A 42 12.43 0.44 -0.20
C ILE A 42 12.90 0.64 -1.65
N LEU A 43 12.29 -0.07 -2.59
CA LEU A 43 12.61 -0.02 -4.02
C LEU A 43 12.02 1.21 -4.71
N HIS A 44 10.91 1.73 -4.19
CA HIS A 44 10.15 2.86 -4.71
C HIS A 44 9.86 3.87 -3.59
N PRO A 45 10.90 4.48 -2.98
CA PRO A 45 10.75 5.41 -1.87
C PRO A 45 9.88 6.63 -2.25
N GLU A 46 9.87 7.03 -3.51
CA GLU A 46 9.03 8.10 -4.07
C GLU A 46 7.53 7.80 -4.05
N LYS A 47 7.13 6.52 -3.99
CA LYS A 47 5.72 6.13 -3.81
C LYS A 47 5.24 6.30 -2.36
N LYS A 48 6.16 6.53 -1.42
CA LYS A 48 5.79 6.76 -0.02
C LYS A 48 5.08 8.12 0.08
N PRO A 49 3.91 8.20 0.72
CA PRO A 49 3.22 9.46 0.96
C PRO A 49 4.19 10.48 1.58
N ASN A 50 4.36 11.63 0.94
CA ASN A 50 5.18 12.69 1.50
C ASN A 50 4.51 13.27 2.76
N LYS A 51 5.20 14.16 3.48
CA LYS A 51 4.68 14.73 4.75
C LYS A 51 3.30 15.39 4.57
N GLU A 52 3.06 16.02 3.43
CA GLU A 52 1.80 16.68 3.10
C GLU A 52 0.68 15.65 2.88
N THR A 53 0.94 14.59 2.13
CA THR A 53 0.00 13.49 1.90
C THR A 53 -0.35 12.78 3.21
N ILE A 54 0.63 12.50 4.07
CA ILE A 54 0.39 11.89 5.39
C ILE A 54 -0.50 12.81 6.25
N LYS A 55 -0.25 14.12 6.22
CA LYS A 55 -1.06 15.09 6.94
C LYS A 55 -2.51 15.10 6.42
N ALA A 56 -2.69 15.13 5.10
CA ALA A 56 -4.01 15.06 4.48
C ALA A 56 -4.77 13.77 4.84
N MET A 57 -4.11 12.61 4.88
CA MET A 57 -4.71 11.34 5.31
C MET A 57 -5.15 11.37 6.78
N LYS A 58 -4.35 11.98 7.67
CA LYS A 58 -4.71 12.17 9.09
C LYS A 58 -5.89 13.13 9.24
N ASP A 59 -5.87 14.25 8.53
CA ASP A 59 -6.95 15.24 8.54
C ASP A 59 -8.27 14.62 8.04
N ALA A 60 -8.23 13.79 6.99
CA ALA A 60 -9.38 13.06 6.49
C ALA A 60 -9.98 12.09 7.53
N ARG A 61 -9.13 11.33 8.25
CA ARG A 61 -9.60 10.47 9.36
C ARG A 61 -10.21 11.26 10.52
N SER A 62 -9.76 12.49 10.74
CA SER A 62 -10.26 13.39 11.79
C SER A 62 -11.56 14.13 11.44
N ARG A 63 -12.25 13.75 10.33
CA ARG A 63 -13.53 14.33 9.85
C ARG A 63 -13.44 15.74 9.25
N LYS A 64 -12.27 16.20 8.82
CA LYS A 64 -12.14 17.40 7.97
C LYS A 64 -12.39 17.09 6.48
N THR A 65 -13.35 16.23 6.19
CA THR A 65 -13.72 15.89 4.81
C THR A 65 -14.77 16.87 4.28
N ILE A 66 -14.64 17.23 3.01
CA ILE A 66 -15.65 18.04 2.32
C ILE A 66 -16.88 17.15 2.13
N LYS A 67 -18.01 17.57 2.71
CA LYS A 67 -19.28 16.86 2.51
C LYS A 67 -19.81 17.16 1.12
N THR A 68 -20.20 16.12 0.41
CA THR A 68 -20.82 16.21 -0.91
C THR A 68 -22.12 15.45 -0.91
N LYS A 69 -23.13 15.99 -1.61
CA LYS A 69 -24.47 15.38 -1.66
C LYS A 69 -24.51 14.21 -2.64
N ASP A 70 -23.85 14.36 -3.79
CA ASP A 70 -23.80 13.41 -4.88
C ASP A 70 -22.53 13.63 -5.72
N PHE A 71 -22.34 12.80 -6.74
CA PHE A 71 -21.18 12.87 -7.63
C PHE A 71 -21.08 14.21 -8.38
N HIS A 72 -22.21 14.81 -8.75
CA HIS A 72 -22.21 16.06 -9.49
C HIS A 72 -21.79 17.25 -8.60
N ASP A 73 -22.27 17.30 -7.36
CA ASP A 73 -21.82 18.25 -6.34
C ASP A 73 -20.32 18.07 -6.02
N PHE A 74 -19.81 16.84 -6.05
CA PHE A 74 -18.38 16.55 -5.91
C PHE A 74 -17.54 17.12 -7.05
N CYS A 75 -17.89 16.84 -8.32
CA CYS A 75 -17.19 17.39 -9.48
C CYS A 75 -17.18 18.93 -9.45
N LYS A 76 -18.34 19.53 -9.17
CA LYS A 76 -18.48 20.99 -9.06
C LYS A 76 -17.57 21.60 -8.00
N LYS A 77 -17.46 20.97 -6.80
CA LYS A 77 -16.58 21.44 -5.72
C LYS A 77 -15.09 21.22 -6.02
N LEU A 78 -14.76 20.28 -6.88
CA LEU A 78 -13.40 20.06 -7.39
C LEU A 78 -13.02 20.98 -8.56
N GLY A 79 -13.99 21.68 -9.15
CA GLY A 79 -13.77 22.49 -10.36
C GLY A 79 -13.55 21.64 -11.62
N LEU A 80 -14.09 20.41 -11.63
CA LEU A 80 -14.09 19.46 -12.75
C LEU A 80 -15.42 19.47 -13.49
#